data_AF-A0A3S0D3K6-F1
#
_entry.id   AF-A0A3S0D3K6-F1
#
_cell.length_a   1.000
_cell.length_b   1.000
_cell.length_c   1.000
_cell.angle_alpha   90.00
_cell.angle_beta   90.00
_cell.angle_gamma   90.00
#
_symmetry.space_group_name_H-M   'P 1'
#
loop_
_entity.id
_entity.type
_entity.pdbx_description
1 polymer ?
#
loop_
_entity_poly.entity_id
_entity_poly.type
_entity_poly.pdbx_seq_one_letter_code
_entity_poly.pdbx_strand_id
1 'polypeptide(L)'
;MNINELEEAIKKFPLSLLAIKDKETLEIIDSYLPFSVGIEIECDNKESFNEQIFKNILNIIEVNCSPNEKRFRIPNGLKGMVCLFEITKLLKKQCLLNPLSGIHYHIDMTDVFDFIDKTIIENNKNYILEELDTWEYKGTYNKRDVKLDIRCWVRFDSYKKTCEFRIGEMTFDYELIFKRILHCTDIIKKFRKLIKCNEYDLKLMKLEKELNDIKIKETEIQPLIIPNRIINLKNYGG
;
A
#
# COMPACT_ATOMS: atom_id res chain seq x y z
N MET A 1 -31.47 1.55 -0.96
CA MET A 1 -30.59 2.72 -1.13
C MET A 1 -30.08 2.66 -2.56
N ASN A 2 -30.26 3.71 -3.36
CA ASN A 2 -29.70 3.73 -4.71
C ASN A 2 -28.18 4.03 -4.67
N ILE A 3 -27.48 3.85 -5.79
CA ILE A 3 -26.02 4.02 -5.86
C ILE A 3 -25.59 5.45 -5.46
N ASN A 4 -26.33 6.48 -5.87
CA ASN A 4 -25.97 7.87 -5.55
C ASN A 4 -26.11 8.16 -4.04
N GLU A 5 -27.19 7.67 -3.41
CA GLU A 5 -27.38 7.77 -1.96
C GLU A 5 -26.28 7.03 -1.18
N LEU A 6 -25.85 5.88 -1.70
CA LEU A 6 -24.76 5.10 -1.13
C LEU A 6 -23.44 5.87 -1.17
N GLU A 7 -23.10 6.46 -2.30
CA GLU A 7 -21.89 7.26 -2.45
C GLU A 7 -21.87 8.48 -1.52
N GLU A 8 -22.99 9.18 -1.40
CA GLU A 8 -23.13 10.31 -0.50
C GLU A 8 -22.94 9.89 0.97
N ALA A 9 -23.56 8.78 1.37
CA ALA A 9 -23.40 8.23 2.71
C ALA A 9 -21.94 7.83 2.99
N ILE A 10 -21.27 7.19 2.04
CA ILE A 10 -19.84 6.86 2.11
C ILE A 10 -18.98 8.13 2.29
N LYS A 11 -19.22 9.17 1.50
CA LYS A 11 -18.38 10.38 1.48
C LYS A 11 -18.61 11.30 2.68
N LYS A 12 -19.80 11.30 3.29
CA LYS A 12 -20.19 12.29 4.31
C LYS A 12 -20.48 11.70 5.69
N PHE A 13 -21.15 10.56 5.75
CA PHE A 13 -21.65 10.01 7.02
C PHE A 13 -21.75 8.47 7.00
N PRO A 14 -20.61 7.76 7.11
CA PRO A 14 -20.55 6.31 6.93
C PRO A 14 -21.26 5.54 8.04
N LEU A 15 -21.61 6.17 9.17
CA LEU A 15 -22.33 5.52 10.27
C LEU A 15 -23.70 4.98 9.85
N SER A 16 -24.37 5.65 8.91
CA SER A 16 -25.65 5.20 8.36
C SER A 16 -25.56 3.84 7.65
N LEU A 17 -24.38 3.49 7.13
CA LEU A 17 -24.13 2.26 6.40
C LEU A 17 -24.05 1.02 7.31
N LEU A 18 -23.86 1.19 8.63
CA LEU A 18 -23.81 0.08 9.59
C LEU A 18 -25.13 -0.72 9.69
N ALA A 19 -26.23 -0.09 9.29
CA ALA A 19 -27.55 -0.72 9.23
C ALA A 19 -27.70 -1.68 8.03
N ILE A 20 -26.86 -1.55 7.00
CA ILE A 20 -26.92 -2.38 5.80
C ILE A 20 -26.46 -3.80 6.16
N LYS A 21 -27.29 -4.79 5.81
CA LYS A 21 -27.01 -6.23 5.97
C LYS A 21 -26.92 -6.97 4.63
N ASP A 22 -27.31 -6.30 3.55
CA ASP A 22 -27.26 -6.88 2.22
C ASP A 22 -25.80 -7.09 1.79
N LYS A 23 -25.50 -8.31 1.35
CA LYS A 23 -24.12 -8.74 1.07
C LYS A 23 -23.56 -8.03 -0.16
N GLU A 24 -24.34 -7.92 -1.24
CA GLU A 24 -23.89 -7.29 -2.48
C GLU A 24 -23.58 -5.80 -2.27
N THR A 25 -24.45 -5.10 -1.54
CA THR A 25 -24.21 -3.70 -1.16
C THR A 25 -22.97 -3.55 -0.29
N LEU A 26 -22.73 -4.46 0.66
CA LEU A 26 -21.52 -4.45 1.49
C LEU A 26 -20.25 -4.69 0.66
N GLU A 27 -20.28 -5.59 -0.31
CA GLU A 27 -19.16 -5.81 -1.24
C GLU A 27 -18.84 -4.55 -2.06
N ILE A 28 -19.88 -3.84 -2.53
CA ILE A 28 -19.70 -2.55 -3.21
C ILE A 28 -19.05 -1.53 -2.28
N ILE A 29 -19.56 -1.36 -1.05
CA ILE A 29 -18.99 -0.43 -0.07
C ILE A 29 -17.52 -0.78 0.20
N ASP A 30 -17.22 -2.05 0.46
CA ASP A 30 -15.88 -2.49 0.81
C ASP A 30 -14.87 -2.27 -0.34
N SER A 31 -15.36 -2.24 -1.59
CA SER A 31 -14.53 -1.99 -2.78
C SER A 31 -13.98 -0.56 -2.89
N TYR A 32 -14.58 0.43 -2.19
CA TYR A 32 -14.08 1.81 -2.17
C TYR A 32 -12.76 1.90 -1.40
N LEU A 33 -12.61 1.15 -0.30
CA LEU A 33 -11.41 1.15 0.54
C LEU A 33 -10.84 -0.28 0.67
N PRO A 34 -10.28 -0.90 -0.38
CA PRO A 34 -9.86 -2.30 -0.33
C PRO A 34 -8.63 -2.57 0.55
N PHE A 35 -7.83 -1.54 0.85
CA PHE A 35 -6.56 -1.67 1.59
C PHE A 35 -6.67 -1.06 2.98
N SER A 36 -5.91 -1.57 3.94
CA SER A 36 -5.71 -0.86 5.21
C SER A 36 -4.93 0.42 4.94
N VAL A 37 -5.20 1.47 5.72
CA VAL A 37 -4.58 2.78 5.53
C VAL A 37 -3.97 3.27 6.84
N GLY A 38 -2.70 3.68 6.79
CA GLY A 38 -2.07 4.46 7.83
C GLY A 38 -2.25 5.95 7.56
N ILE A 39 -2.44 6.75 8.61
CA ILE A 39 -2.66 8.20 8.52
C ILE A 39 -1.75 8.85 9.56
N GLU A 40 -0.91 9.78 9.14
CA GLU A 40 -0.05 10.59 10.00
C GLU A 40 -0.44 12.06 9.84
N ILE A 41 -0.73 12.71 10.96
CA ILE A 41 -1.18 14.11 11.00
C ILE A 41 -0.33 14.85 12.02
N GLU A 42 0.41 15.86 11.58
CA GLU A 42 1.14 16.76 12.48
C GLU A 42 0.17 17.75 13.11
N CYS A 43 -0.14 17.57 14.39
CA CYS A 43 -1.05 18.45 15.11
C CYS A 43 -0.77 18.43 16.62
N ASP A 44 -1.04 19.55 17.26
CA ASP A 44 -0.78 19.73 18.68
C ASP A 44 -1.95 19.20 19.53
N ASN A 45 -1.63 18.81 20.76
CA ASN A 45 -2.63 18.41 21.75
C ASN A 45 -3.36 19.63 22.31
N LYS A 46 -4.68 19.53 22.49
CA LYS A 46 -5.38 20.43 23.42
C LYS A 46 -5.11 20.00 24.87
N GLU A 47 -5.41 20.86 25.82
CA GLU A 47 -5.33 20.54 27.25
C GLU A 47 -6.17 19.31 27.62
N SER A 48 -7.32 19.13 26.97
CA SER A 48 -8.21 17.99 27.20
C SER A 48 -7.76 16.68 26.53
N PHE A 49 -6.60 16.67 25.88
CA PHE A 49 -6.15 15.55 25.05
C PHE A 49 -6.08 14.25 25.86
N ASN A 50 -6.70 13.20 25.32
CA ASN A 50 -6.61 11.86 25.86
C ASN A 50 -6.39 10.87 24.70
N GLU A 51 -5.29 10.12 24.72
CA GLU A 51 -5.03 9.11 23.68
C GLU A 51 -6.00 7.93 23.78
N GLN A 52 -6.47 7.59 24.99
CA GLN A 52 -7.27 6.39 25.23
C GLN A 52 -8.61 6.43 24.50
N ILE A 53 -9.21 7.61 24.30
CA ILE A 53 -10.46 7.73 23.55
C ILE A 53 -10.29 7.37 22.07
N PHE A 54 -9.10 7.55 21.49
CA PHE A 54 -8.80 7.08 20.14
C PHE A 54 -8.58 5.56 20.12
N LYS A 55 -7.88 5.02 21.12
CA LYS A 55 -7.69 3.56 21.28
C LYS A 55 -9.00 2.80 21.48
N ASN A 56 -10.04 3.46 21.99
CA ASN A 56 -11.36 2.88 22.18
C ASN A 56 -12.24 2.89 20.90
N ILE A 57 -11.75 3.43 19.78
CA ILE A 57 -12.48 3.38 18.50
C ILE A 57 -12.59 1.90 18.06
N LEU A 58 -13.81 1.45 17.78
CA LEU A 58 -14.06 0.08 17.35
C LEU A 58 -13.32 -0.25 16.04
N ASN A 59 -12.65 -1.40 16.00
CA ASN A 59 -11.86 -1.93 14.86
C ASN A 59 -10.59 -1.14 14.47
N ILE A 60 -10.19 -0.11 15.21
CA ILE A 60 -8.93 0.58 14.91
C ILE A 60 -7.76 -0.40 15.04
N ILE A 61 -6.81 -0.36 14.11
CA ILE A 61 -5.68 -1.30 14.09
C ILE A 61 -4.56 -0.78 15.00
N GLU A 62 -4.21 0.49 14.86
CA GLU A 62 -3.09 1.08 15.58
C GLU A 62 -3.39 2.55 15.91
N VAL A 63 -2.96 2.98 17.10
CA VAL A 63 -2.98 4.36 17.55
C VAL A 63 -1.64 4.65 18.19
N ASN A 64 -0.95 5.67 17.69
CA ASN A 64 0.28 6.19 18.27
C ASN A 64 0.23 7.72 18.25
N CYS A 65 0.22 8.32 19.43
CA CYS A 65 0.10 9.77 19.57
C CYS A 65 1.32 10.32 20.30
N SER A 66 2.00 11.26 19.66
CA SER A 66 2.99 12.12 20.30
C SER A 66 2.41 13.52 20.50
N PRO A 67 3.09 14.44 21.22
CA PRO A 67 2.60 15.81 21.39
C PRO A 67 2.28 16.52 20.07
N ASN A 68 3.08 16.32 19.03
CA ASN A 68 3.02 17.09 17.79
C ASN A 68 2.58 16.26 16.57
N GLU A 69 2.33 14.96 16.74
CA GLU A 69 2.00 14.06 15.64
C GLU A 69 1.03 12.97 16.11
N LYS A 70 0.03 12.66 15.30
CA LYS A 70 -0.95 11.60 15.56
C LYS A 70 -0.91 10.62 14.40
N ARG A 71 -0.71 9.35 14.74
CA ARG A 71 -0.63 8.23 13.79
C ARG A 71 -1.75 7.25 14.07
N PHE A 72 -2.47 6.90 13.02
CA PHE A 72 -3.56 5.93 13.08
C PHE A 72 -3.37 4.89 11.99
N ARG A 73 -3.76 3.64 12.24
CA ARG A 73 -3.98 2.64 11.20
C ARG A 73 -5.42 2.17 11.24
N ILE A 74 -6.13 2.32 10.12
CA ILE A 74 -7.52 1.90 9.96
C ILE A 74 -7.60 0.63 9.09
N PRO A 75 -8.58 -0.26 9.33
CA PRO A 75 -8.80 -1.41 8.47
C PRO A 75 -9.34 -1.00 7.10
N ASN A 76 -9.48 -1.97 6.20
CA ASN A 76 -10.15 -1.79 4.93
C ASN A 76 -11.69 -1.79 5.09
N GLY A 77 -12.37 -1.44 4.00
CA GLY A 77 -13.82 -1.48 3.82
C GLY A 77 -14.59 -0.52 4.72
N LEU A 78 -15.87 -0.85 4.96
CA LEU A 78 -16.79 -0.05 5.77
C LEU A 78 -16.24 0.22 7.18
N LYS A 79 -15.57 -0.78 7.77
CA LYS A 79 -14.94 -0.63 9.10
C LYS A 79 -13.92 0.50 9.09
N GLY A 80 -13.08 0.58 8.06
CA GLY A 80 -12.10 1.64 7.89
C GLY A 80 -12.74 3.02 7.78
N MET A 81 -13.78 3.14 6.97
CA MET A 81 -14.53 4.38 6.78
C MET A 81 -15.12 4.90 8.10
N VAL A 82 -15.71 4.00 8.90
CA VAL A 82 -16.26 4.33 10.21
C VAL A 82 -15.16 4.72 11.20
N CYS A 83 -14.04 4.00 11.24
CA CYS A 83 -12.89 4.39 12.06
C CYS A 83 -12.40 5.80 11.71
N LEU A 84 -12.23 6.10 10.42
CA LEU A 84 -11.79 7.41 9.94
C LEU A 84 -12.75 8.53 10.35
N PHE A 85 -14.05 8.29 10.24
CA PHE A 85 -15.07 9.25 10.67
C PHE A 85 -14.98 9.57 12.17
N GLU A 86 -14.83 8.56 13.02
CA GLU A 86 -14.66 8.79 14.46
C GLU A 86 -13.31 9.44 14.79
N ILE A 87 -12.21 9.05 14.12
CA ILE A 87 -10.89 9.69 14.27
C ILE A 87 -10.99 11.19 13.99
N THR A 88 -11.54 11.58 12.85
CA THR A 88 -11.64 12.99 12.43
C THR A 88 -12.50 13.82 13.38
N LYS A 89 -13.61 13.25 13.87
CA LYS A 89 -14.45 13.85 14.91
C LYS A 89 -13.70 14.03 16.24
N LEU A 90 -12.91 13.04 16.66
CA LEU A 90 -12.11 13.15 17.89
C LEU A 90 -10.94 14.12 17.72
N LEU A 91 -10.26 14.16 16.58
CA LEU A 91 -9.21 15.14 16.28
C LEU A 91 -9.73 16.58 16.41
N LYS A 92 -10.89 16.89 15.83
CA LYS A 92 -11.55 18.21 15.99
C LYS A 92 -11.76 18.57 17.47
N LYS A 93 -12.10 17.58 18.30
CA LYS A 93 -12.34 17.78 19.73
C LYS A 93 -11.04 17.92 20.53
N GLN A 94 -10.00 17.16 20.19
CA GLN A 94 -8.86 16.87 21.07
C GLN A 94 -7.54 17.50 20.63
N CYS A 95 -7.45 17.97 19.38
CA CYS A 95 -6.21 18.46 18.79
C CYS A 95 -6.38 19.86 18.18
N LEU A 96 -5.28 20.58 18.03
CA LEU A 96 -5.18 21.84 17.31
C LEU A 96 -4.51 21.58 15.96
N LEU A 97 -5.15 22.03 14.88
CA LEU A 97 -4.57 21.93 13.54
C LEU A 97 -3.27 22.73 13.45
N ASN A 98 -2.23 22.16 12.84
CA ASN A 98 -1.01 22.88 12.49
C ASN A 98 -1.05 23.25 10.99
N PRO A 99 -1.50 24.47 10.62
CA PRO A 99 -1.71 24.84 9.22
C PRO A 99 -0.42 24.89 8.39
N LEU A 100 0.76 24.83 9.01
CA LEU A 100 2.05 24.84 8.34
C LEU A 100 2.55 23.43 7.96
N SER A 101 1.79 22.39 8.27
CA SER A 101 2.14 21.01 7.99
C SER A 101 1.15 20.34 7.01
N GLY A 102 1.21 19.02 6.89
CA GLY A 102 0.34 18.22 6.05
C GLY A 102 -0.01 16.87 6.67
N ILE A 103 -0.78 16.10 5.90
CA ILE A 103 -1.19 14.74 6.23
C ILE A 103 -0.42 13.77 5.34
N HIS A 104 0.09 12.69 5.93
CA HIS A 104 0.64 11.58 5.17
C HIS A 104 -0.35 10.40 5.14
N TYR A 105 -0.58 9.85 3.95
CA TYR A 105 -1.43 8.69 3.73
C TYR A 105 -0.58 7.48 3.35
N HIS A 106 -0.62 6.42 4.15
CA HIS A 106 0.12 5.18 3.93
C HIS A 106 -0.84 4.11 3.42
N ILE A 107 -0.80 3.82 2.13
CA ILE A 107 -1.60 2.74 1.54
C ILE A 107 -0.83 1.43 1.67
N ASP A 108 -1.45 0.41 2.28
CA ASP A 108 -0.83 -0.91 2.43
C ASP A 108 -0.50 -1.52 1.07
N MET A 109 0.69 -2.07 0.96
CA MET A 109 1.22 -2.73 -0.24
C MET A 109 1.88 -4.06 0.10
N THR A 110 1.61 -4.60 1.29
CA THR A 110 2.34 -5.74 1.85
C THR A 110 2.38 -6.95 0.92
N ASP A 111 1.28 -7.22 0.22
CA ASP A 111 1.13 -8.37 -0.69
C ASP A 111 1.92 -8.28 -2.00
N VAL A 112 2.33 -7.08 -2.41
CA VAL A 112 3.05 -6.86 -3.67
C VAL A 112 4.41 -6.15 -3.51
N PHE A 113 4.75 -5.72 -2.28
CA PHE A 113 5.88 -4.82 -2.08
C PHE A 113 7.21 -5.41 -2.53
N ASP A 114 7.40 -6.71 -2.33
CA ASP A 114 8.65 -7.40 -2.65
C ASP A 114 8.94 -7.46 -4.15
N PHE A 115 7.97 -7.10 -5.00
CA PHE A 115 8.12 -6.97 -6.45
C PHE A 115 8.38 -5.52 -6.90
N ILE A 116 8.41 -4.55 -5.99
CA ILE A 116 8.63 -3.14 -6.31
C ILE A 116 10.13 -2.85 -6.30
N ASP A 117 10.64 -2.39 -7.43
CA ASP A 117 12.01 -1.89 -7.54
C ASP A 117 12.05 -0.44 -8.06
N LYS A 118 13.27 0.12 -8.14
CA LYS A 118 13.49 1.49 -8.62
C LYS A 118 13.05 1.66 -10.09
N THR A 119 13.17 0.63 -10.92
CA THR A 119 12.83 0.67 -12.34
C THR A 119 11.32 0.78 -12.52
N ILE A 120 10.56 -0.05 -11.81
CA ILE A 120 9.10 0.00 -11.82
C ILE A 120 8.61 1.35 -11.32
N ILE A 121 9.22 1.90 -10.26
CA ILE A 121 8.87 3.23 -9.77
C ILE A 121 9.15 4.30 -10.83
N GLU A 122 10.34 4.34 -11.43
CA GLU A 122 10.71 5.37 -12.40
C GLU A 122 9.83 5.31 -13.66
N ASN A 123 9.55 4.11 -14.18
CA ASN A 123 8.67 3.92 -15.35
C ASN A 123 7.23 4.42 -15.13
N ASN A 124 6.82 4.54 -13.87
CA ASN A 124 5.45 4.87 -13.48
C ASN A 124 5.33 6.22 -12.77
N LYS A 125 6.46 6.88 -12.51
CA LYS A 125 6.52 8.12 -11.74
C LYS A 125 5.68 9.23 -12.36
N ASN A 126 5.72 9.40 -13.67
CA ASN A 126 5.02 10.50 -14.35
C ASN A 126 3.51 10.41 -14.14
N TYR A 127 2.91 9.22 -14.32
CA TYR A 127 1.47 9.08 -14.11
C TYR A 127 1.09 9.39 -12.66
N ILE A 128 1.87 8.93 -11.67
CA ILE A 128 1.57 9.18 -10.26
C ILE A 128 1.58 10.68 -9.99
N LEU A 129 2.59 11.38 -10.51
CA LEU A 129 2.72 12.82 -10.31
C LEU A 129 1.60 13.61 -11.02
N GLU A 130 1.21 13.21 -12.22
CA GLU A 130 0.08 13.82 -12.96
C GLU A 130 -1.25 13.68 -12.22
N GLU A 131 -1.54 12.50 -11.66
CA GLU A 131 -2.74 12.30 -10.83
C GLU A 131 -2.71 13.19 -9.58
N LEU A 132 -1.56 13.32 -8.93
CA LEU A 132 -1.41 14.15 -7.72
C LEU A 132 -1.42 15.65 -8.01
N ASP A 133 -0.99 16.09 -9.20
CA ASP A 133 -1.07 17.50 -9.58
C ASP A 133 -2.53 18.01 -9.62
N THR A 134 -3.51 17.14 -9.83
CA THR A 134 -4.95 17.49 -9.76
C THR A 134 -5.39 17.94 -8.38
N TRP A 135 -4.56 17.74 -7.35
CA TRP A 135 -4.83 18.25 -6.00
C TRP A 135 -4.50 19.74 -5.88
N GLU A 136 -3.82 20.31 -6.87
CA GLU A 136 -3.34 21.70 -6.89
C GLU A 136 -2.51 22.07 -5.65
N TYR A 137 -1.86 21.07 -5.06
CA TYR A 137 -1.12 21.18 -3.82
C TYR A 137 -0.03 22.27 -3.90
N LYS A 138 -0.03 23.20 -2.94
CA LYS A 138 0.86 24.38 -2.91
C LYS A 138 1.99 24.28 -1.88
N GLY A 139 2.02 23.23 -1.08
CA GLY A 139 3.05 23.09 -0.04
C GLY A 139 4.43 22.79 -0.62
N THR A 140 5.47 23.25 0.06
CA THR A 140 6.87 23.19 -0.41
C THR A 140 7.76 22.27 0.42
N TYR A 141 7.23 21.67 1.49
CA TYR A 141 8.01 20.88 2.46
C TYR A 141 8.57 19.58 1.88
N ASN A 142 7.87 18.92 0.95
CA ASN A 142 8.35 17.74 0.23
C ASN A 142 8.61 18.06 -1.24
N LYS A 143 9.73 17.54 -1.76
CA LYS A 143 10.05 17.62 -3.18
C LYS A 143 9.03 16.83 -4.01
N ARG A 144 8.54 17.42 -5.11
CA ARG A 144 7.74 16.75 -6.14
C ARG A 144 8.54 15.65 -6.82
N ASP A 145 8.37 14.42 -6.35
CA ASP A 145 9.09 13.23 -6.81
C ASP A 145 8.40 11.95 -6.30
N VAL A 146 8.79 10.81 -6.86
CA VAL A 146 8.33 9.47 -6.43
C VAL A 146 9.57 8.60 -6.25
N LYS A 147 9.81 8.07 -5.04
CA LYS A 147 11.04 7.34 -4.73
C LYS A 147 10.83 6.16 -3.79
N LEU A 148 11.75 5.20 -3.86
CA LEU A 148 11.91 4.15 -2.86
C LEU A 148 12.69 4.71 -1.66
N ASP A 149 12.12 4.57 -0.45
CA ASP A 149 12.71 4.90 0.84
C ASP A 149 13.22 6.33 1.05
N ILE A 150 12.95 7.25 0.13
CA ILE A 150 13.37 8.65 0.21
C ILE A 150 12.15 9.55 0.37
N ARG A 151 12.23 10.49 1.33
CA ARG A 151 11.18 11.48 1.59
C ARG A 151 11.00 12.40 0.37
N CYS A 152 9.81 12.38 -0.21
CA CYS A 152 9.34 13.21 -1.32
C CYS A 152 7.80 13.16 -1.34
N TRP A 153 7.14 13.63 -2.38
CA TRP A 153 5.66 13.55 -2.46
C TRP A 153 5.13 12.13 -2.31
N VAL A 154 5.80 11.15 -2.92
CA VAL A 154 5.40 9.75 -2.81
C VAL A 154 6.60 8.88 -2.49
N ARG A 155 6.55 8.23 -1.33
CA ARG A 155 7.60 7.33 -0.85
C ARG A 155 7.08 5.91 -0.79
N PHE A 156 7.72 4.99 -1.50
CA PHE A 156 7.54 3.56 -1.25
C PHE A 156 8.43 3.20 -0.06
N ASP A 157 7.84 2.89 1.09
CA ASP A 157 8.53 2.58 2.34
C ASP A 157 8.68 1.07 2.48
N SER A 158 9.91 0.57 2.34
CA SER A 158 10.20 -0.87 2.37
C SER A 158 10.10 -1.49 3.76
N TYR A 159 10.32 -0.70 4.81
CA TYR A 159 10.18 -1.16 6.18
C TYR A 159 8.71 -1.38 6.54
N LYS A 160 7.85 -0.43 6.18
CA LYS A 160 6.41 -0.52 6.44
C LYS A 160 5.66 -1.33 5.38
N LYS A 161 6.29 -1.61 4.23
CA LYS A 161 5.67 -2.16 3.01
C LYS A 161 4.43 -1.36 2.58
N THR A 162 4.55 -0.03 2.56
CA THR A 162 3.46 0.90 2.19
C THR A 162 3.88 1.87 1.10
N CYS A 163 2.91 2.42 0.37
CA CYS A 163 3.12 3.65 -0.40
C CYS A 163 2.59 4.84 0.40
N GLU A 164 3.50 5.75 0.75
CA GLU A 164 3.27 6.93 1.56
C GLU A 164 3.11 8.17 0.66
N PHE A 165 1.93 8.79 0.66
CA PHE A 165 1.63 10.04 -0.01
C PHE A 165 1.75 11.19 0.98
N ARG A 166 2.71 12.09 0.77
CA ARG A 166 3.12 13.12 1.72
C ARG A 166 2.75 14.53 1.25
N ILE A 167 1.52 14.68 0.77
CA ILE A 167 0.98 15.92 0.18
C ILE A 167 -0.47 16.21 0.60
N GLY A 168 -0.96 15.56 1.66
CA GLY A 168 -2.31 15.82 2.16
C GLY A 168 -2.43 17.21 2.75
N GLU A 169 -3.51 17.92 2.42
CA GLU A 169 -3.81 19.20 3.04
C GLU A 169 -4.10 19.03 4.52
N MET A 170 -3.61 19.96 5.34
CA MET A 170 -3.90 19.94 6.76
C MET A 170 -5.39 20.22 6.99
N THR A 171 -6.11 19.23 7.48
CA THR A 171 -7.53 19.31 7.81
C THR A 171 -7.89 18.22 8.81
N PHE A 172 -9.03 18.38 9.49
CA PHE A 172 -9.70 17.27 10.19
C PHE A 172 -11.02 16.92 9.50
N ASP A 173 -11.24 17.40 8.29
CA ASP A 173 -12.48 17.14 7.57
C ASP A 173 -12.50 15.72 6.99
N TYR A 174 -13.52 14.96 7.37
CA TYR A 174 -13.69 13.57 6.95
C TYR A 174 -13.80 13.45 5.43
N GLU A 175 -14.68 14.25 4.82
CA GLU A 175 -14.97 14.15 3.39
C GLU A 175 -13.72 14.42 2.56
N LEU A 176 -12.97 15.46 2.91
CA LEU A 176 -11.70 15.77 2.24
C LEU A 176 -10.65 14.68 2.44
N ILE A 177 -10.41 14.24 3.68
CA ILE A 177 -9.42 13.19 3.97
C ILE A 177 -9.77 11.89 3.26
N PHE A 178 -11.04 11.48 3.31
CA PHE A 178 -11.51 10.26 2.69
C PHE A 178 -11.40 10.34 1.16
N LYS A 179 -11.75 11.48 0.54
CA LYS A 179 -11.53 11.73 -0.89
C LYS A 179 -10.06 11.58 -1.28
N ARG A 180 -9.13 12.10 -0.47
CA ARG A 180 -7.68 11.94 -0.71
C ARG A 180 -7.25 10.49 -0.60
N ILE A 181 -7.71 9.75 0.41
CA ILE A 181 -7.43 8.32 0.58
C ILE A 181 -7.96 7.50 -0.60
N LEU A 182 -9.18 7.77 -1.08
CA LEU A 182 -9.73 7.09 -2.26
C LEU A 182 -8.85 7.30 -3.49
N HIS A 183 -8.45 8.54 -3.75
CA HIS A 183 -7.59 8.84 -4.89
C HIS A 183 -6.21 8.15 -4.77
N CYS A 184 -5.57 8.20 -3.59
CA CYS A 184 -4.35 7.43 -3.32
C CYS A 184 -4.57 5.93 -3.57
N THR A 185 -5.71 5.40 -3.15
CA THR A 185 -6.06 3.98 -3.34
C THR A 185 -6.22 3.62 -4.83
N ASP A 186 -6.82 4.49 -5.63
CA ASP A 186 -6.99 4.26 -7.07
C ASP A 186 -5.67 4.31 -7.84
N ILE A 187 -4.79 5.25 -7.50
CA ILE A 187 -3.40 5.27 -7.98
C ILE A 187 -2.73 3.92 -7.68
N ILE A 188 -2.85 3.43 -6.44
CA ILE A 188 -2.21 2.17 -6.03
C ILE A 188 -2.87 0.94 -6.66
N LYS A 189 -4.20 0.92 -6.86
CA LYS A 189 -4.88 -0.14 -7.62
C LYS A 189 -4.31 -0.24 -9.04
N LYS A 190 -4.13 0.91 -9.72
CA LYS A 190 -3.55 0.97 -11.06
C LYS A 190 -2.09 0.52 -11.05
N PHE A 191 -1.28 1.03 -10.12
CA PHE A 191 0.11 0.60 -9.94
C PHE A 191 0.25 -0.92 -9.73
N ARG A 192 -0.56 -1.48 -8.83
CA ARG A 192 -0.59 -2.92 -8.50
C ARG A 192 -0.89 -3.79 -9.72
N LYS A 193 -1.80 -3.36 -10.61
CA LYS A 193 -2.08 -4.09 -11.85
C LYS A 193 -0.84 -4.19 -12.73
N LEU A 194 -0.04 -3.12 -12.81
CA LEU A 194 1.20 -3.10 -13.58
C LEU A 194 2.28 -4.00 -12.98
N ILE A 195 2.39 -4.04 -11.64
CA ILE A 195 3.28 -5.00 -10.95
C ILE A 195 2.86 -6.43 -11.26
N LYS A 196 1.58 -6.77 -11.14
CA LYS A 196 1.09 -8.14 -11.36
C LYS A 196 1.28 -8.60 -12.81
N CYS A 197 1.10 -7.71 -13.79
CA CYS A 197 1.45 -8.01 -15.18
C CYS A 197 2.95 -8.33 -15.30
N ASN A 198 3.81 -7.52 -14.68
CA ASN A 198 5.25 -7.74 -14.68
C ASN A 198 5.67 -8.96 -13.84
N GLU A 199 4.91 -9.39 -12.83
CA GLU A 199 5.26 -10.53 -11.98
C GLU A 199 5.29 -11.82 -12.81
N TYR A 200 4.32 -12.02 -13.71
CA TYR A 200 4.33 -13.15 -14.63
C TYR A 200 5.56 -13.08 -15.54
N ASP A 201 5.87 -11.92 -16.08
CA ASP A 201 7.03 -11.73 -16.96
C ASP A 201 8.36 -11.92 -16.21
N LEU A 202 8.48 -11.42 -14.98
CA LEU A 202 9.65 -11.59 -14.12
C LEU A 202 9.83 -13.04 -13.67
N LYS A 203 8.73 -13.73 -13.34
CA LYS A 203 8.74 -15.15 -13.02
C LYS A 203 9.12 -15.98 -14.24
N LEU A 204 8.60 -15.62 -15.41
CA LEU A 204 8.95 -16.25 -16.67
C LEU A 204 10.43 -16.06 -16.99
N MET A 205 10.94 -14.82 -16.93
CA MET A 205 12.37 -14.51 -17.12
C MET A 205 13.27 -15.27 -16.13
N LYS A 206 12.86 -15.38 -14.86
CA LYS A 206 13.61 -16.14 -13.85
C LYS A 206 13.64 -17.63 -14.19
N LEU A 207 12.49 -18.21 -14.56
CA LEU A 207 12.39 -19.61 -14.97
C LEU A 207 13.19 -19.90 -16.25
N GLU A 208 13.17 -18.99 -17.22
CA GLU A 208 13.96 -19.08 -18.45
C GLU A 208 15.47 -19.07 -18.15
N LYS A 209 15.90 -18.22 -17.22
CA LYS A 209 17.29 -18.19 -16.75
C LYS A 209 17.68 -19.50 -16.06
N GLU A 210 16.87 -19.96 -15.10
CA GLU A 210 17.10 -21.23 -14.40
C GLU A 210 17.15 -22.42 -15.38
N LEU A 211 16.28 -22.44 -16.39
CA LEU A 211 16.27 -23.45 -17.45
C LEU A 211 17.56 -23.42 -18.29
N ASN A 212 18.04 -22.22 -18.65
CA ASN A 212 19.28 -22.07 -19.41
C ASN A 212 20.50 -22.52 -18.59
N ASP A 213 20.54 -22.19 -17.29
CA ASP A 213 21.60 -22.63 -16.39
C ASP A 213 21.63 -24.16 -16.23
N ILE A 214 20.47 -24.83 -16.23
CA ILE A 214 20.36 -26.29 -16.23
C ILE A 214 20.89 -26.87 -17.55
N LYS A 215 20.48 -26.33 -18.69
CA LYS A 215 20.94 -26.80 -20.01
C LYS A 215 22.45 -26.72 -20.17
N ILE A 216 23.07 -25.62 -19.70
CA ILE A 216 24.53 -25.46 -19.72
C ILE A 216 25.21 -26.58 -18.92
N LYS A 217 24.69 -26.89 -17.72
CA LYS A 217 25.21 -27.98 -16.88
C LYS A 217 25.06 -29.35 -17.52
N GLU A 218 23.98 -29.60 -18.26
CA GLU A 218 23.81 -30.87 -19.00
C GLU A 218 24.83 -31.03 -20.13
N THR A 219 25.18 -29.94 -20.83
CA THR A 219 26.23 -29.95 -21.87
C THR A 219 27.65 -30.12 -21.32
N GLU A 220 27.90 -29.75 -20.06
CA GLU A 220 29.21 -29.92 -19.40
C GLU A 220 29.44 -31.32 -18.82
N ILE A 221 28.38 -32.15 -18.73
CA ILE A 221 28.52 -33.57 -18.43
C ILE A 221 29.05 -34.23 -19.71
N GLN A 222 30.38 -34.24 -19.88
CA GLN A 222 30.99 -35.10 -20.87
C GLN A 222 30.54 -36.54 -20.61
N PRO A 223 30.19 -37.32 -21.66
CA PRO A 223 29.93 -38.73 -21.47
C PRO A 223 31.19 -39.34 -20.82
N LEU A 224 31.02 -39.89 -19.62
CA LEU A 224 32.00 -40.76 -19.01
C LEU A 224 32.31 -41.85 -20.05
N ILE A 225 33.42 -41.69 -20.75
CA ILE A 225 33.98 -42.74 -21.59
C ILE A 225 34.37 -43.82 -20.60
N ILE A 226 33.47 -44.77 -20.35
CA ILE A 226 33.77 -45.98 -19.62
C ILE A 226 34.84 -46.67 -20.45
N PRO A 227 36.10 -46.77 -19.98
CA PRO A 227 37.11 -47.48 -20.74
C PRO A 227 36.62 -48.92 -20.84
N ASN A 228 36.44 -49.43 -22.05
CA ASN A 228 36.17 -50.83 -22.30
C ASN A 228 37.26 -51.64 -21.59
N ARG A 229 36.96 -52.19 -20.41
CA ARG A 229 37.76 -53.24 -19.79
C ARG A 229 37.63 -54.45 -20.70
N ILE A 230 38.60 -54.61 -21.60
CA ILE A 230 38.85 -55.88 -22.28
C ILE A 230 39.25 -56.87 -21.17
N ILE A 231 38.28 -57.65 -20.69
CA ILE A 231 38.54 -58.80 -19.85
C ILE A 231 39.16 -59.87 -20.76
N ASN A 232 40.49 -59.97 -20.74
CA ASN A 232 41.20 -61.09 -21.34
C ASN A 232 40.94 -62.34 -20.47
N LEU A 233 39.89 -63.09 -20.80
CA LEU A 233 39.75 -64.48 -20.37
C LEU A 233 40.67 -65.34 -21.24
N LYS A 234 41.92 -65.45 -20.82
CA LYS A 234 42.80 -66.53 -21.27
C LYS A 234 43.32 -67.31 -20.06
N ASN A 235 42.92 -68.58 -20.06
CA ASN A 235 43.67 -69.74 -19.58
C ASN A 235 43.74 -69.95 -18.08
N TYR A 236 42.86 -70.80 -17.56
CA TYR A 236 43.24 -71.92 -16.68
C TYR A 236 42.32 -73.11 -16.96
N GLY A 237 42.73 -73.94 -17.92
CA GLY A 237 42.31 -75.33 -18.08
C GLY A 237 43.57 -76.14 -18.32
N GLY A 238 43.91 -77.00 -17.36
CA GLY A 238 45.12 -77.81 -17.30
C GLY A 238 45.37 -78.26 -15.88
#